data_AF-A0A2V7HKP6-F1
#
_entry.id   AF-A0A2V7HKP6-F1
#
_cell.length_a   1.000
_cell.length_b   1.000
_cell.length_c   1.000
_cell.angle_alpha   90.00
_cell.angle_beta   90.00
_cell.angle_gamma   90.00
#
_symmetry.space_group_name_H-M   'P 1'
#
loop_
_entity.id
_entity.type
_entity.pdbx_description
1 polymer ?
#
loop_
_entity_poly.entity_id
_entity_poly.type
_entity_poly.pdbx_seq_one_letter_code
_entity_poly.pdbx_strand_id
1 'polypeptide(L)'
;DAQREAWQWIVSQPSGPAKLLVISEEWSSDCRRDVPVLARLAQAGGLEMRIFPRDGHAISSLAVPDPKESPTADLMAQFLRKRDGQTFQSIPIAAFYTKSFEHLYTYLEFPQIYRKDRVVAAIRAPRPGESKDDTAKRGLNDFFAFQQTPLFRLYANAAVDEIIAMLHERIRVGSLA
;
A
#
# COMPACT_ATOMS: atom_id res chain seq x y z
N ASP A 1 1.73 18.19 -15.89
CA ASP A 1 1.84 16.74 -15.67
C ASP A 1 0.54 16.28 -15.04
N ALA A 2 -0.15 15.32 -15.65
CA ALA A 2 -1.55 14.99 -15.36
C ALA A 2 -1.76 14.58 -13.89
N GLN A 3 -0.85 13.79 -13.31
CA GLN A 3 -0.93 13.41 -11.89
C GLN A 3 -0.88 14.63 -10.97
N ARG A 4 0.01 15.59 -11.25
CA ARG A 4 0.16 16.80 -10.46
C ARG A 4 -1.07 17.69 -10.55
N GLU A 5 -1.58 17.92 -11.76
CA GLU A 5 -2.75 18.77 -11.99
C GLU A 5 -4.00 18.17 -11.33
N ALA A 6 -4.23 16.87 -11.50
CA ALA A 6 -5.32 16.17 -10.84
C ALA A 6 -5.19 16.19 -9.31
N TRP A 7 -3.98 15.97 -8.77
CA TRP A 7 -3.74 16.02 -7.34
C TRP A 7 -4.01 17.40 -6.74
N GLN A 8 -3.53 18.46 -7.40
CA GLN A 8 -3.80 19.84 -6.97
C GLN A 8 -5.29 20.13 -6.94
N TRP A 9 -6.04 19.68 -7.96
CA TRP A 9 -7.48 19.82 -7.98
C TRP A 9 -8.18 19.05 -6.84
N ILE A 10 -7.73 17.82 -6.54
CA ILE A 10 -8.29 17.00 -5.45
C ILE A 10 -8.09 17.67 -4.09
N VAL A 11 -6.88 18.12 -3.82
CA VAL A 11 -6.52 18.77 -2.55
C VAL A 11 -7.24 20.10 -2.37
N SER A 12 -7.54 20.82 -3.45
CA SER A 12 -8.25 22.11 -3.36
C SER A 12 -9.74 21.99 -3.05
N GLN A 13 -10.32 20.78 -3.04
CA GLN A 13 -11.73 20.60 -2.73
C GLN A 13 -12.02 20.89 -1.25
N PRO A 14 -13.19 21.45 -0.89
CA PRO A 14 -13.54 21.74 0.51
C PRO A 14 -13.44 20.55 1.46
N SER A 15 -13.82 19.36 0.98
CA SER A 15 -13.70 18.07 1.69
C SER A 15 -12.57 17.21 1.12
N GLY A 16 -11.54 17.85 0.57
CA GLY A 16 -10.35 17.20 0.03
C GLY A 16 -9.46 16.58 1.12
N PRO A 17 -8.49 15.74 0.72
CA PRO A 17 -7.57 15.11 1.66
C PRO A 17 -6.61 16.15 2.26
N ALA A 18 -6.45 16.12 3.58
CA ALA A 18 -5.53 16.97 4.33
C ALA A 18 -4.61 16.17 5.28
N LYS A 19 -4.93 14.90 5.55
CA LYS A 19 -4.14 14.03 6.42
C LYS A 19 -3.97 12.65 5.79
N LEU A 20 -2.81 12.07 6.00
CA LEU A 20 -2.43 10.75 5.50
C LEU A 20 -1.84 9.92 6.65
N LEU A 21 -2.54 8.85 7.01
CA LEU A 21 -2.00 7.80 7.88
C LEU A 21 -1.38 6.71 7.01
N VAL A 22 -0.14 6.34 7.32
CA VAL A 22 0.52 5.21 6.68
C VAL A 22 0.91 4.16 7.70
N ILE A 23 0.54 2.90 7.47
CA ILE A 23 1.08 1.76 8.20
C ILE A 23 2.08 1.05 7.29
N SER A 24 3.32 0.88 7.75
CA SER A 24 4.43 0.45 6.91
C SER A 24 5.47 -0.38 7.65
N GLU A 25 6.27 -1.13 6.91
CA GLU A 25 7.47 -1.82 7.38
C GLU A 25 8.59 -1.74 6.36
N GLU A 26 9.83 -1.56 6.81
CA GLU A 26 11.00 -1.44 5.93
C GLU A 26 11.31 -2.72 5.14
N TRP A 27 10.98 -3.87 5.71
CA TRP A 27 11.22 -5.19 5.10
C TRP A 27 10.25 -5.48 3.94
N SER A 28 9.11 -4.78 3.88
CA SER A 28 8.11 -4.99 2.83
C SER A 28 8.54 -4.35 1.52
N SER A 29 8.60 -5.16 0.45
CA SER A 29 8.85 -4.64 -0.90
C SER A 29 7.79 -3.63 -1.34
N ASP A 30 6.52 -3.83 -0.96
CA ASP A 30 5.46 -2.91 -1.33
C ASP A 30 5.60 -1.57 -0.60
N CYS A 31 6.01 -1.59 0.67
CA CYS A 31 6.29 -0.38 1.43
C CYS A 31 7.44 0.40 0.78
N ARG A 32 8.53 -0.28 0.43
CA ARG A 32 9.66 0.33 -0.28
C ARG A 32 9.29 0.89 -1.66
N ARG A 33 8.25 0.34 -2.31
CA ARG A 33 7.69 0.87 -3.56
C ARG A 33 6.87 2.13 -3.33
N ASP A 34 5.90 2.07 -2.42
CA ASP A 34 4.80 3.03 -2.39
C ASP A 34 5.01 4.16 -1.36
N VAL A 35 5.63 3.89 -0.21
CA VAL A 35 5.81 4.92 0.83
C VAL A 35 6.60 6.13 0.31
N PRO A 36 7.66 5.97 -0.51
CA PRO A 36 8.34 7.12 -1.09
C PRO A 36 7.44 7.98 -2.01
N VAL A 37 6.53 7.36 -2.78
CA VAL A 37 5.60 8.13 -3.64
C VAL A 37 4.47 8.76 -2.82
N LEU A 38 4.00 8.10 -1.76
CA LEU A 38 3.05 8.66 -0.80
C LEU A 38 3.61 9.90 -0.09
N ALA A 39 4.89 9.88 0.31
CA ALA A 39 5.57 11.03 0.89
C ALA A 39 5.63 12.22 -0.08
N ARG A 40 5.91 11.96 -1.37
CA ARG A 40 5.89 13.00 -2.42
C ARG A 40 4.49 13.54 -2.66
N LEU A 41 3.48 12.68 -2.64
CA LEU A 41 2.07 13.06 -2.78
C LEU A 41 1.65 13.96 -1.62
N ALA A 42 1.97 13.57 -0.38
CA ALA A 42 1.72 14.38 0.81
C ALA A 42 2.41 15.74 0.74
N GLN A 43 3.69 15.77 0.37
CA GLN A 43 4.43 17.02 0.20
C GLN A 43 3.82 17.91 -0.89
N ALA A 44 3.44 17.34 -2.03
CA ALA A 44 2.84 18.09 -3.15
C ALA A 44 1.45 18.64 -2.83
N GLY A 45 0.71 18.00 -1.93
CA GLY A 45 -0.62 18.42 -1.49
C GLY A 45 -0.64 19.18 -0.15
N GLY A 46 0.50 19.30 0.54
CA GLY A 46 0.52 19.87 1.89
C GLY A 46 -0.24 19.04 2.93
N LEU A 47 -0.31 17.72 2.77
CA LEU A 47 -0.97 16.83 3.74
C LEU A 47 -0.06 16.60 4.95
N GLU A 48 -0.68 16.52 6.13
CA GLU A 48 0.01 15.97 7.32
C GLU A 48 0.11 14.45 7.18
N MET A 49 1.31 13.94 6.94
CA MET A 49 1.57 12.50 6.85
C MET A 49 2.19 11.96 8.14
N ARG A 50 1.67 10.85 8.65
CA ARG A 50 2.24 10.10 9.78
C ARG A 50 2.43 8.63 9.40
N ILE A 51 3.60 8.09 9.71
CA ILE A 51 3.94 6.70 9.46
C ILE A 51 3.97 5.96 10.81
N PHE A 52 3.30 4.82 10.85
CA PHE A 52 3.24 3.91 11.98
C PHE A 52 3.81 2.56 11.56
N PRO A 53 4.69 1.93 12.36
CA PRO A 53 5.08 0.55 12.11
C PRO A 53 3.86 -0.35 12.28
N ARG A 54 3.77 -1.43 11.49
CA ARG A 54 2.73 -2.47 11.65
C ARG A 54 3.06 -3.36 12.84
N ASP A 55 4.30 -3.80 12.85
CA ASP A 55 4.87 -4.75 13.80
C ASP A 55 5.41 -3.98 15.02
N GLY A 56 5.56 -4.68 16.15
CA GLY A 56 6.28 -4.14 17.30
C GLY A 56 7.73 -4.59 17.29
N HIS A 57 8.14 -5.33 18.32
CA HIS A 57 9.53 -5.77 18.43
C HIS A 57 9.89 -6.91 17.45
N ALA A 58 8.90 -7.66 16.98
CA ALA A 58 9.07 -8.79 16.07
C ALA A 58 8.00 -8.77 14.96
N ILE A 59 8.35 -9.34 13.80
CA ILE A 59 7.42 -9.51 12.68
C ILE A 59 6.25 -10.40 13.13
N SER A 60 5.03 -9.88 13.10
CA SER A 60 3.87 -10.66 13.50
C SER A 60 3.51 -11.69 12.42
N SER A 61 3.26 -12.93 12.84
CA SER A 61 2.70 -13.99 12.00
C SER A 61 1.19 -14.16 12.20
N LEU A 62 0.58 -13.35 13.06
CA LEU A 62 -0.84 -13.46 13.38
C LEU A 62 -1.72 -12.89 12.26
N ALA A 63 -2.91 -13.44 12.09
CA ALA A 63 -3.89 -12.91 11.14
C ALA A 63 -4.53 -11.59 11.63
N VAL A 64 -4.55 -11.38 12.94
CA VAL A 64 -5.12 -10.21 13.64
C VAL A 64 -4.06 -9.68 14.60
N PRO A 65 -3.86 -8.36 14.70
CA PRO A 65 -2.84 -7.79 15.58
C PRO A 65 -3.15 -8.06 17.06
N ASP A 66 -2.12 -8.35 17.84
CA ASP A 66 -2.19 -8.41 19.31
C ASP A 66 -1.60 -7.13 19.91
N PRO A 67 -2.35 -6.36 20.71
CA PRO A 67 -1.83 -5.19 21.44
C PRO A 67 -0.61 -5.47 22.34
N LYS A 68 -0.36 -6.74 22.70
CA LYS A 68 0.85 -7.15 23.42
C LYS A 68 2.08 -7.23 22.51
N GLU A 69 1.90 -7.47 21.21
CA GLU A 69 2.99 -7.61 20.23
C GLU A 69 3.30 -6.29 19.52
N SER A 70 2.31 -5.42 19.31
CA SER A 70 2.47 -4.18 18.56
C SER A 70 1.73 -3.00 19.23
N PRO A 71 2.40 -1.84 19.43
CA PRO A 71 1.76 -0.64 19.99
C PRO A 71 0.77 0.03 19.03
N THR A 72 0.70 -0.41 17.77
CA THR A 72 -0.20 0.10 16.71
C THR A 72 -1.26 -0.93 16.32
N ALA A 73 -1.45 -1.96 17.15
CA ALA A 73 -2.40 -3.04 16.91
C ALA A 73 -3.84 -2.54 16.69
N ASP A 74 -4.24 -1.50 17.41
CA ASP A 74 -5.54 -0.84 17.30
C ASP A 74 -5.72 -0.13 15.94
N LEU A 75 -4.65 0.48 15.41
CA LEU A 75 -4.64 1.06 14.06
C LEU A 75 -4.72 -0.05 13.00
N MET A 76 -3.88 -1.08 13.10
CA MET A 76 -3.86 -2.18 12.14
C MET A 76 -5.19 -2.95 12.11
N ALA A 77 -5.85 -3.11 13.26
CA ALA A 77 -7.15 -3.79 13.36
C ALA A 77 -8.25 -3.14 12.51
N GLN A 78 -8.17 -1.82 12.26
CA GLN A 78 -9.15 -1.07 11.46
C GLN A 78 -9.05 -1.37 9.95
N PHE A 79 -7.92 -1.92 9.48
CA PHE A 79 -7.61 -2.07 8.06
C PHE A 79 -7.30 -3.51 7.65
N LEU A 80 -7.77 -4.48 8.42
CA LEU A 80 -7.59 -5.89 8.11
C LEU A 80 -8.15 -6.23 6.72
N ARG A 81 -7.28 -6.77 5.86
CA ARG A 81 -7.69 -7.22 4.53
C ARG A 81 -8.35 -8.59 4.67
N LYS A 82 -9.57 -8.72 4.14
CA LYS A 82 -10.26 -10.01 4.00
C LYS A 82 -10.22 -10.44 2.54
N ARG A 83 -9.68 -11.62 2.26
CA ARG A 83 -9.60 -12.18 0.91
C ARG A 83 -9.57 -13.71 0.99
N ASP A 84 -10.34 -14.37 0.13
CA ASP A 84 -10.38 -15.84 0.03
C ASP A 84 -10.66 -16.54 1.38
N GLY A 85 -11.53 -15.96 2.20
CA GLY A 85 -11.88 -16.48 3.53
C GLY A 85 -10.79 -16.27 4.59
N GLN A 86 -9.69 -15.61 4.25
CA GLN A 86 -8.57 -15.33 5.14
C GLN A 86 -8.49 -13.85 5.50
N THR A 87 -7.89 -13.57 6.65
CA THR A 87 -7.65 -12.22 7.17
C THR A 87 -6.15 -11.95 7.21
N PHE A 88 -5.73 -10.75 6.78
CA PHE A 88 -4.33 -10.39 6.65
C PHE A 88 -4.04 -9.00 7.23
N GLN A 89 -2.91 -8.88 7.91
CA GLN A 89 -2.30 -7.61 8.29
C GLN A 89 -1.48 -7.03 7.13
N SER A 90 -2.20 -6.59 6.10
CA SER A 90 -1.66 -6.17 4.80
C SER A 90 -1.01 -4.78 4.86
N ILE A 91 0.15 -4.59 4.21
CA ILE A 91 0.90 -3.33 4.18
C ILE A 91 1.60 -3.08 2.82
N PRO A 92 1.79 -1.82 2.40
CA PRO A 92 1.45 -0.59 3.13
C PRO A 92 -0.05 -0.34 3.16
N ILE A 93 -0.48 0.36 4.21
CA ILE A 93 -1.80 0.98 4.29
C ILE A 93 -1.58 2.48 4.09
N ALA A 94 -2.38 3.12 3.25
CA ALA A 94 -2.41 4.56 3.11
C ALA A 94 -3.86 5.05 3.22
N ALA A 95 -4.23 5.55 4.40
CA ALA A 95 -5.57 6.05 4.71
C ALA A 95 -5.60 7.58 4.65
N PHE A 96 -6.46 8.11 3.80
CA PHE A 96 -6.63 9.54 3.54
C PHE A 96 -7.82 10.08 4.31
N TYR A 97 -7.64 11.24 4.92
CA TYR A 97 -8.66 11.91 5.72
C TYR A 97 -8.75 13.40 5.40
N THR A 98 -9.91 13.98 5.67
CA THR A 98 -10.11 15.43 5.70
C THR A 98 -9.38 16.06 6.89
N LYS A 99 -9.37 17.40 6.97
CA LYS A 99 -8.78 18.14 8.09
C LYS A 99 -9.42 17.79 9.45
N SER A 100 -10.70 17.42 9.44
CA SER A 100 -11.48 17.01 10.61
C SER A 100 -11.47 15.49 10.87
N PHE A 101 -10.55 14.75 10.24
CA PHE A 101 -10.44 13.29 10.36
C PHE A 101 -11.64 12.48 9.83
N GLU A 102 -12.44 13.02 8.90
CA GLU A 102 -13.35 12.15 8.14
C GLU A 102 -12.55 11.29 7.16
N HIS A 103 -12.79 9.98 7.18
CA HIS A 103 -12.16 9.03 6.27
C HIS A 103 -12.67 9.22 4.84
N LEU A 104 -11.73 9.25 3.89
CA LEU A 104 -12.02 9.42 2.47
C LEU A 104 -11.78 8.12 1.68
N TYR A 105 -10.59 7.55 1.83
CA TYR A 105 -10.15 6.40 1.05
C TYR A 105 -8.99 5.69 1.75
N THR A 106 -8.92 4.37 1.58
CA THR A 106 -7.76 3.56 1.99
C THR A 106 -7.21 2.81 0.79
N TYR A 107 -5.93 3.03 0.51
CA TYR A 107 -5.15 2.23 -0.41
C TYR A 107 -4.41 1.11 0.34
N LEU A 108 -4.42 -0.11 -0.20
CA LEU A 108 -3.86 -1.32 0.44
C LEU A 108 -2.92 -2.08 -0.49
N GLU A 109 -1.68 -2.28 -0.03
CA GLU A 109 -0.61 -3.11 -0.60
C GLU A 109 -0.06 -2.75 -1.98
N PHE A 110 -0.88 -2.73 -3.03
CA PHE A 110 -0.44 -2.54 -4.41
C PHE A 110 -1.59 -2.16 -5.34
N PRO A 111 -1.34 -1.45 -6.46
CA PRO A 111 -2.43 -1.04 -7.34
C PRO A 111 -3.03 -2.25 -8.04
N GLN A 112 -4.32 -2.20 -8.33
CA GLN A 112 -5.06 -3.31 -8.94
C GLN A 112 -4.45 -3.77 -10.26
N ILE A 113 -3.92 -2.83 -11.06
CA ILE A 113 -3.29 -3.12 -12.35
C ILE A 113 -2.04 -4.00 -12.23
N TYR A 114 -1.36 -4.00 -11.08
CA TYR A 114 -0.17 -4.83 -10.89
C TYR A 114 -0.51 -6.32 -10.91
N ARG A 115 -1.70 -6.73 -10.47
CA ARG A 115 -2.06 -8.16 -10.36
C ARG A 115 -0.95 -8.97 -9.67
N LYS A 116 -0.39 -8.41 -8.59
CA LYS A 116 0.87 -8.85 -7.97
C LYS A 116 0.94 -10.35 -7.76
N ASP A 117 -0.10 -10.96 -7.20
CA ASP A 117 -0.08 -12.39 -6.86
C ASP A 117 0.22 -13.26 -8.09
N ARG A 118 -0.35 -12.91 -9.25
CA ARG A 118 -0.09 -13.64 -10.50
C ARG A 118 1.34 -13.46 -10.97
N VAL A 119 1.86 -12.24 -10.93
CA VAL A 119 3.23 -11.92 -11.36
C VAL A 119 4.25 -12.59 -10.44
N VAL A 120 4.08 -12.46 -9.13
CA VAL A 120 5.00 -13.02 -8.12
C VAL A 120 4.92 -14.55 -8.10
N ALA A 121 3.73 -15.14 -8.28
CA ALA A 121 3.60 -16.59 -8.44
C ALA A 121 4.36 -17.09 -9.67
N ALA A 122 4.30 -16.39 -10.79
CA ALA A 122 5.04 -16.76 -12.00
C ALA A 122 6.57 -16.65 -11.80
N ILE A 123 7.05 -15.58 -11.15
CA ILE A 123 8.47 -15.40 -10.81
C ILE A 123 8.99 -16.56 -9.94
N ARG A 124 8.17 -16.97 -8.96
CA ARG A 124 8.53 -17.99 -7.96
C ARG A 124 8.16 -19.43 -8.36
N ALA A 125 7.57 -19.63 -9.54
CA ALA A 125 7.19 -20.95 -10.01
C ALA A 125 8.42 -21.86 -10.18
N PRO A 126 8.34 -23.16 -9.81
CA PRO A 126 9.44 -24.10 -10.01
C PRO A 126 9.74 -24.28 -11.50
N ARG A 127 11.02 -24.46 -11.84
CA ARG A 127 11.44 -24.84 -13.20
C ARG A 127 11.76 -26.34 -13.27
N PRO A 128 11.66 -26.97 -14.46
CA PRO A 128 12.03 -28.38 -14.62
C PRO A 128 13.44 -28.66 -14.11
N GLY A 129 13.57 -29.66 -13.22
CA GLY A 129 14.85 -30.07 -12.65
C GLY A 129 15.33 -29.28 -11.42
N GLU A 130 14.62 -28.22 -11.00
CA GLU A 130 14.96 -27.50 -9.77
C GLU A 130 14.52 -28.26 -8.51
N SER A 131 15.37 -28.28 -7.49
CA SER A 131 14.96 -28.66 -6.13
C SER A 131 14.07 -27.55 -5.52
N LYS A 132 13.39 -27.86 -4.40
CA LYS A 132 12.60 -26.86 -3.66
C LYS A 132 13.46 -25.69 -3.16
N ASP A 133 14.65 -26.00 -2.64
CA ASP A 133 15.57 -24.98 -2.10
C ASP A 133 16.14 -24.10 -3.22
N ASP A 134 16.48 -24.69 -4.37
CA ASP A 134 16.96 -23.94 -5.53
C ASP A 134 15.85 -23.07 -6.11
N THR A 135 14.61 -23.58 -6.19
CA THR A 135 13.43 -22.80 -6.59
C THR A 135 13.24 -21.60 -5.67
N ALA A 136 13.34 -21.79 -4.35
CA ALA A 136 13.16 -20.71 -3.38
C ALA A 136 14.26 -19.64 -3.49
N LYS A 137 15.53 -20.06 -3.57
CA LYS A 137 16.69 -19.16 -3.73
C LYS A 137 16.58 -18.36 -5.03
N ARG A 138 16.29 -19.03 -6.15
CA ARG A 138 16.11 -18.37 -7.45
C ARG A 138 14.91 -17.44 -7.42
N GLY A 139 13.75 -17.90 -6.94
CA GLY A 139 12.53 -17.09 -6.89
C GLY A 139 12.70 -15.82 -6.06
N LEU A 140 13.49 -15.87 -4.98
CA LEU A 140 13.88 -14.69 -4.20
C LEU A 140 14.78 -13.75 -5.02
N ASN A 141 15.82 -14.27 -5.66
CA ASN A 141 16.74 -13.48 -6.50
C ASN A 141 16.02 -12.83 -7.69
N ASP A 142 15.19 -13.58 -8.41
CA ASP A 142 14.39 -13.08 -9.53
C ASP A 142 13.40 -12.00 -9.06
N PHE A 143 12.83 -12.14 -7.86
CA PHE A 143 11.96 -11.12 -7.29
C PHE A 143 12.72 -9.84 -6.90
N PHE A 144 13.97 -9.96 -6.42
CA PHE A 144 14.83 -8.79 -6.21
C PHE A 144 15.24 -8.13 -7.52
N ALA A 145 15.58 -8.90 -8.55
CA ALA A 145 15.88 -8.38 -9.88
C ALA A 145 14.66 -7.65 -10.48
N PHE A 146 13.46 -8.20 -10.34
CA PHE A 146 12.22 -7.56 -10.75
C PHE A 146 12.01 -6.18 -10.09
N GLN A 147 12.31 -6.04 -8.79
CA GLN A 147 12.22 -4.76 -8.07
C GLN A 147 13.14 -3.67 -8.65
N GLN A 148 14.21 -4.05 -9.37
CA GLN A 148 15.11 -3.11 -10.04
C GLN A 148 14.66 -2.74 -11.46
N THR A 149 13.59 -3.34 -11.97
CA THR A 149 13.08 -3.04 -13.32
C THR A 149 12.25 -1.75 -13.33
N PRO A 150 12.09 -1.09 -14.50
CA PRO A 150 11.19 0.04 -14.64
C PRO A 150 9.73 -0.27 -14.28
N LEU A 151 9.31 -1.54 -14.36
CA LEU A 151 7.94 -1.93 -14.01
C LEU A 151 7.65 -1.70 -12.53
N PHE A 152 8.63 -1.88 -11.65
CA PHE A 152 8.43 -1.62 -10.21
C PHE A 152 8.06 -0.16 -9.94
N ARG A 153 8.71 0.77 -10.66
CA ARG A 153 8.36 2.20 -10.63
C ARG A 153 7.05 2.49 -11.36
N LEU A 154 6.75 1.79 -12.45
CA LEU A 154 5.46 1.91 -13.14
C LEU A 154 4.30 1.57 -12.20
N TYR A 155 4.44 0.52 -11.37
CA TYR A 155 3.43 0.18 -10.38
C TYR A 155 3.35 1.22 -9.25
N ALA A 156 4.45 1.85 -8.85
CA ALA A 156 4.38 2.99 -7.92
C ALA A 156 3.59 4.18 -8.51
N ASN A 157 3.77 4.48 -9.80
CA ASN A 157 3.01 5.52 -10.48
C ASN A 157 1.52 5.13 -10.59
N ALA A 158 1.22 3.88 -10.92
CA ALA A 158 -0.15 3.40 -10.98
C ALA A 158 -0.86 3.45 -9.62
N ALA A 159 -0.13 3.28 -8.51
CA ALA A 159 -0.67 3.51 -7.16
C ALA A 159 -1.14 4.96 -6.98
N VAL A 160 -0.36 5.92 -7.45
CA VAL A 160 -0.74 7.35 -7.43
C VAL A 160 -1.98 7.59 -8.29
N ASP A 161 -2.03 7.02 -9.50
CA ASP A 161 -3.21 7.13 -10.38
C ASP A 161 -4.47 6.58 -9.71
N GLU A 162 -4.38 5.40 -9.10
CA GLU A 162 -5.49 4.77 -8.38
C GLU A 162 -5.94 5.63 -7.20
N ILE A 163 -5.02 6.13 -6.37
CA ILE A 163 -5.34 6.99 -5.23
C ILE A 163 -6.08 8.26 -5.68
N ILE A 164 -5.58 8.95 -6.70
CA ILE A 164 -6.20 10.17 -7.23
C ILE A 164 -7.61 9.87 -7.76
N ALA A 165 -7.76 8.78 -8.53
CA ALA A 165 -9.05 8.38 -9.09
C ALA A 165 -10.06 8.02 -8.00
N MET A 166 -9.67 7.26 -6.98
CA MET A 166 -10.57 6.85 -5.90
C MET A 166 -10.96 8.01 -4.99
N LEU A 167 -10.06 8.97 -4.75
CA LEU A 167 -10.39 10.20 -4.04
C LEU A 167 -11.34 11.09 -4.86
N HIS A 168 -11.14 11.17 -6.18
CA HIS A 168 -12.07 11.87 -7.07
C HIS A 168 -13.46 11.23 -6.99
N GLU A 169 -13.55 9.90 -7.11
CA GLU A 169 -14.79 9.16 -6.98
C GLU A 169 -15.46 9.49 -5.64
N ARG A 170 -14.75 9.35 -4.52
CA ARG A 170 -15.25 9.69 -3.18
C ARG A 170 -15.85 11.10 -3.10
N ILE A 171 -15.18 12.09 -3.69
CA ILE A 171 -15.64 13.49 -3.68
C ILE A 171 -16.91 13.67 -4.53
N ARG A 172 -17.03 12.94 -5.65
CA ARG A 172 -18.15 13.09 -6.58
C ARG A 172 -19.39 12.31 -6.19
N VAL A 173 -19.19 11.08 -5.72
CA VAL A 173 -20.29 10.13 -5.46
C VAL A 173 -20.53 9.91 -3.98
N GLY A 174 -19.68 10.44 -3.10
CA GLY A 174 -19.77 10.24 -1.65
C GLY A 174 -19.32 8.85 -1.21
N SER A 175 -19.76 8.44 -0.02
CA SER A 175 -19.63 7.05 0.39
C SER A 175 -20.66 6.21 -0.32
N LEU A 176 -20.24 5.10 -0.94
CA LEU A 176 -21.12 3.93 -0.97
C LEU A 176 -21.39 3.60 0.50
N ALA A 177 -22.61 3.85 0.94
CA ALA A 177 -23.09 3.46 2.27
C ALA A 177 -23.11 1.93 2.37
#